data_AF-A0A832UGP0-F1
#
_entry.id   AF-A0A832UGP0-F1
#
_cell.length_a   1.000
_cell.length_b   1.000
_cell.length_c   1.000
_cell.angle_alpha   90.00
_cell.angle_beta   90.00
_cell.angle_gamma   90.00
#
_symmetry.space_group_name_H-M   'P 1'
#
loop_
_entity.id
_entity.type
_entity.pdbx_description
1 polymer ?
#
loop_
_entity_poly.entity_id
_entity_poly.type
_entity_poly.pdbx_seq_one_letter_code
_entity_poly.pdbx_strand_id
1 'polypeptide(L)'
;MKKEIELLVIKKGFYNKPEDIPKKLLFAFIELGEASDNWKKGESEEKIAEELIDVIFYVLDASRLACPNTNMDNMFERKLDKNKKRPYQYGEGHRNR
;
A
#
# COMPACT_ATOMS: atom_id res chain seq x y z
N MET A 1 -13.04 6.55 0.15
CA MET A 1 -11.85 5.80 -0.30
C MET A 1 -12.14 4.47 -1.01
N LYS A 2 -12.39 3.33 -0.35
CA LYS A 2 -12.52 2.03 -1.07
C LYS A 2 -13.55 2.03 -2.22
N LYS A 3 -14.73 2.65 -2.01
CA LYS A 3 -15.77 2.79 -3.04
C LYS A 3 -15.35 3.70 -4.22
N GLU A 4 -14.59 4.75 -3.97
CA GLU A 4 -14.12 5.65 -5.04
C GLU A 4 -13.06 4.96 -5.91
N ILE A 5 -12.14 4.23 -5.28
CA ILE A 5 -11.15 3.40 -5.97
C ILE A 5 -11.84 2.35 -6.84
N GLU A 6 -12.87 1.67 -6.31
CA GLU A 6 -13.67 0.71 -7.06
C GLU A 6 -14.31 1.32 -8.32
N LEU A 7 -14.97 2.46 -8.18
CA LEU A 7 -15.60 3.14 -9.30
C LEU A 7 -14.58 3.53 -10.36
N LEU A 8 -13.40 3.98 -9.95
CA LEU A 8 -12.31 4.32 -10.87
C LEU A 8 -11.79 3.08 -11.62
N VAL A 9 -11.51 1.99 -10.91
CA VAL A 9 -11.04 0.72 -11.47
C VAL A 9 -12.03 0.18 -12.50
N ILE A 10 -13.33 0.15 -12.17
CA ILE A 10 -14.39 -0.29 -13.07
C ILE A 10 -14.47 0.62 -14.30
N LYS A 11 -14.52 1.95 -14.10
CA LYS A 11 -14.64 2.93 -15.18
C LYS A 11 -13.50 2.86 -16.17
N LYS A 12 -12.29 2.52 -15.71
CA LYS A 12 -11.08 2.44 -16.54
C LYS A 12 -10.85 1.04 -17.12
N GLY A 13 -11.71 0.06 -16.81
CA GLY A 13 -11.58 -1.31 -17.32
C GLY A 13 -10.40 -2.09 -16.73
N PHE A 14 -9.95 -1.71 -15.53
CA PHE A 14 -8.88 -2.43 -14.85
C PHE A 14 -9.38 -3.74 -14.22
N TYR A 15 -8.42 -4.62 -13.96
CA TYR A 15 -8.59 -5.87 -13.21
C TYR A 15 -9.42 -5.67 -11.93
N ASN A 16 -10.46 -6.46 -11.69
CA ASN A 16 -11.39 -6.21 -10.58
C ASN A 16 -11.98 -7.49 -9.95
N LYS A 17 -11.31 -8.63 -10.11
CA LYS A 17 -11.78 -9.90 -9.57
C LYS A 17 -10.84 -10.43 -8.49
N PRO A 18 -11.29 -11.32 -7.58
CA PRO A 18 -10.42 -11.89 -6.54
C PRO A 18 -9.13 -12.53 -7.09
N GLU A 19 -9.18 -13.18 -8.26
CA GLU A 19 -8.02 -13.75 -8.93
C GLU A 19 -6.96 -12.72 -9.36
N ASP A 20 -7.31 -11.43 -9.41
CA ASP A 20 -6.39 -10.34 -9.74
C ASP A 20 -5.62 -9.80 -8.53
N ILE A 21 -5.93 -10.23 -7.30
CA ILE A 21 -5.25 -9.75 -6.07
C ILE A 21 -3.72 -9.89 -6.18
N PRO A 22 -3.14 -11.03 -6.61
CA PRO A 22 -1.68 -11.14 -6.74
C PRO A 22 -1.09 -10.12 -7.71
N LYS A 23 -1.80 -9.84 -8.81
CA LYS A 23 -1.38 -8.87 -9.82
C LYS A 23 -1.37 -7.45 -9.26
N LYS A 24 -2.38 -7.09 -8.45
CA LYS A 24 -2.43 -5.78 -7.79
C LYS A 24 -1.31 -5.59 -6.76
N LEU A 25 -0.99 -6.64 -6.00
CA LEU A 25 0.16 -6.61 -5.09
C LEU A 25 1.48 -6.49 -5.85
N LEU A 26 1.61 -7.14 -7.01
CA LEU A 26 2.77 -6.96 -7.89
C LEU A 26 2.88 -5.52 -8.40
N PHE A 27 1.78 -4.89 -8.81
CA PHE A 27 1.81 -3.48 -9.22
C PHE A 27 2.23 -2.56 -8.06
N ALA A 28 1.71 -2.75 -6.85
CA ALA A 28 2.20 -2.01 -5.68
C ALA A 28 3.72 -2.15 -5.46
N PHE A 29 4.29 -3.32 -5.75
CA PHE A 29 5.74 -3.54 -5.67
C PHE A 29 6.51 -2.83 -6.78
N ILE A 30 5.94 -2.78 -7.99
CA ILE A 30 6.52 -2.04 -9.12
C ILE A 30 6.57 -0.54 -8.80
N GLU A 31 5.48 0.06 -8.33
CA GLU A 31 5.45 1.50 -7.98
C GLU A 31 6.44 1.84 -6.85
N LEU A 32 6.66 0.93 -5.91
CA LEU A 32 7.70 1.10 -4.90
C LEU A 32 9.11 1.09 -5.51
N GLY A 33 9.30 0.30 -6.57
CA GLY A 33 10.50 0.32 -7.40
C GLY A 33 10.67 1.65 -8.14
N GLU A 34 9.60 2.22 -8.68
CA GLU A 34 9.61 3.52 -9.36
C GLU A 34 9.95 4.66 -8.38
N ALA A 35 9.37 4.65 -7.18
CA ALA A 35 9.73 5.59 -6.11
C ALA A 35 11.24 5.52 -5.77
N SER A 36 11.77 4.30 -5.69
CA SER A 36 13.20 4.07 -5.40
C SER A 36 14.11 4.56 -6.54
N ASP A 37 13.69 4.35 -7.80
CA ASP A 37 14.44 4.78 -8.97
C ASP A 37 14.41 6.31 -9.14
N ASN A 38 13.27 6.95 -8.92
CA ASN A 38 13.13 8.40 -8.91
C ASN A 38 14.02 9.04 -7.84
N TRP A 39 14.05 8.48 -6.62
CA TRP A 39 14.97 8.94 -5.57
C TRP A 39 16.44 8.80 -5.99
N LYS A 40 16.83 7.66 -6.56
CA LYS A 40 18.20 7.41 -7.04
C LYS A 40 18.63 8.39 -8.13
N LYS A 41 17.70 8.82 -8.98
CA LYS A 41 17.93 9.79 -10.06
C LYS A 41 17.98 11.24 -9.58
N GLY A 42 17.67 11.51 -8.31
CA GLY A 42 17.63 12.88 -7.77
C GLY A 42 16.42 13.68 -8.26
N GLU A 43 15.31 13.00 -8.54
CA GLU A 43 14.04 13.62 -8.93
C GLU A 43 13.42 14.40 -7.76
N SER A 44 12.38 15.20 -8.06
CA SER A 44 11.70 16.02 -7.05
C SER A 44 10.97 15.20 -5.99
N GLU A 45 10.80 15.77 -4.80
CA GLU A 45 9.97 15.18 -3.74
C GLU A 45 8.54 14.91 -4.19
N GLU A 46 7.98 15.79 -5.04
CA GLU A 46 6.64 15.64 -5.61
C GLU A 46 6.53 14.35 -6.43
N LYS A 47 7.49 14.10 -7.34
CA LYS A 47 7.50 12.91 -8.18
C LYS A 47 7.68 11.64 -7.34
N ILE A 48 8.54 11.66 -6.33
CA ILE A 48 8.70 10.53 -5.41
C ILE A 48 7.41 10.29 -4.61
N ALA A 49 6.74 11.36 -4.18
CA ALA A 49 5.49 11.28 -3.44
C ALA A 49 4.35 10.70 -4.29
N GLU A 50 4.28 11.03 -5.58
CA GLU A 50 3.32 10.43 -6.52
C GLU A 50 3.47 8.90 -6.56
N GLU A 51 4.69 8.38 -6.76
CA GLU A 51 4.92 6.93 -6.79
C GLU A 51 4.57 6.25 -5.47
N LEU A 52 4.88 6.90 -4.33
CA LEU A 52 4.50 6.39 -3.01
C LEU A 52 2.98 6.35 -2.82
N ILE A 53 2.25 7.30 -3.41
CA ILE A 53 0.80 7.32 -3.39
C ILE A 53 0.24 6.23 -4.32
N ASP A 54 0.89 5.94 -5.45
CA ASP A 54 0.50 4.84 -6.33
C ASP A 54 0.64 3.48 -5.66
N VAL A 55 1.69 3.27 -4.85
CA VAL A 55 1.78 2.11 -3.95
C VAL A 55 0.55 2.01 -3.05
N ILE A 56 0.15 3.12 -2.42
CA ILE A 56 -1.02 3.16 -1.53
C ILE A 56 -2.31 2.85 -2.30
N PHE A 57 -2.48 3.37 -3.52
CA PHE A 57 -3.63 3.06 -4.37
C PHE A 57 -3.75 1.57 -4.65
N TYR A 58 -2.66 0.91 -5.09
CA TYR A 58 -2.70 -0.52 -5.36
C TYR A 58 -2.90 -1.36 -4.11
N VAL A 59 -2.33 -0.97 -2.96
CA VAL A 59 -2.56 -1.64 -1.68
C VAL A 59 -4.02 -1.50 -1.25
N LEU A 60 -4.61 -0.32 -1.37
CA LEU A 60 -6.00 -0.09 -1.02
C LEU A 60 -6.95 -0.84 -1.96
N ASP A 61 -6.68 -0.86 -3.26
CA ASP A 61 -7.47 -1.60 -4.23
C ASP A 61 -7.36 -3.12 -4.01
N ALA A 62 -6.15 -3.64 -3.77
CA ALA A 62 -5.96 -5.04 -3.36
C ALA A 62 -6.72 -5.34 -2.07
N SER A 63 -6.69 -4.45 -1.07
CA SER A 63 -7.39 -4.62 0.20
C SER A 63 -8.92 -4.62 0.07
N ARG A 64 -9.46 -3.94 -0.95
CA ARG A 64 -10.91 -3.98 -1.24
C ARG A 64 -11.33 -5.38 -1.65
N LEU A 65 -10.52 -6.06 -2.46
CA LEU A 65 -10.79 -7.43 -2.91
C LEU A 65 -10.44 -8.48 -1.85
N ALA A 66 -9.28 -8.36 -1.20
CA ALA A 66 -8.78 -9.34 -0.23
C ALA A 66 -9.41 -9.21 1.16
N CYS A 67 -9.84 -8.01 1.54
CA CYS A 67 -10.34 -7.68 2.87
C CYS A 67 -11.58 -6.76 2.79
N PRO A 68 -12.67 -7.21 2.14
CA PRO A 68 -13.82 -6.34 1.81
C PRO A 68 -14.51 -5.76 3.04
N ASN A 69 -14.57 -6.52 4.13
CA ASN A 69 -15.26 -6.12 5.36
C ASN A 69 -14.36 -5.36 6.36
N THR A 70 -13.07 -5.19 6.03
CA THR A 70 -12.12 -4.49 6.90
C THR A 70 -12.12 -3.00 6.58
N ASN A 71 -12.44 -2.17 7.58
CA ASN A 71 -12.16 -0.74 7.53
C ASN A 71 -10.63 -0.53 7.70
N MET A 72 -9.99 0.03 6.66
CA MET A 72 -8.53 0.19 6.63
C MET A 72 -8.04 1.36 7.47
N ASP A 73 -8.87 2.37 7.70
CA ASP A 73 -8.52 3.50 8.57
C ASP A 73 -8.43 3.00 10.03
N ASN A 74 -9.45 2.26 10.48
CA ASN A 74 -9.42 1.60 11.80
C ASN A 74 -8.29 0.56 11.90
N MET A 75 -7.94 -0.11 10.80
CA MET A 75 -6.79 -1.03 10.78
C MET A 75 -5.48 -0.27 10.97
N PHE A 76 -5.31 0.85 10.27
CA PHE A 76 -4.14 1.72 10.38
C PHE A 76 -4.00 2.26 11.80
N GLU A 77 -5.05 2.83 12.40
CA GLU A 77 -5.03 3.36 13.76
C GLU A 77 -4.61 2.31 14.79
N ARG A 78 -5.22 1.12 14.75
CA ARG A 78 -4.86 0.01 15.64
C ARG A 78 -3.41 -0.43 15.45
N LYS A 79 -2.95 -0.49 14.20
CA LYS A 79 -1.57 -0.86 13.88
C LYS A 79 -0.58 0.21 14.36
N LEU A 80 -0.93 1.48 14.22
CA LEU A 80 -0.15 2.62 14.69
C LEU A 80 -0.02 2.61 16.21
N ASP A 81 -1.13 2.43 16.94
CA ASP A 81 -1.12 2.28 18.40
C ASP A 81 -0.24 1.10 18.84
N LYS A 82 -0.41 -0.06 18.20
CA LYS A 82 0.46 -1.24 18.45
C LYS A 82 1.93 -0.93 18.21
N ASN A 83 2.27 -0.14 17.20
CA ASN A 83 3.64 0.22 16.88
C ASN A 83 4.22 1.25 17.86
N LYS A 84 3.44 2.24 18.31
CA LYS A 84 3.84 3.22 19.35
C LYS A 84 4.20 2.55 20.67
N LYS A 85 3.55 1.43 20.99
CA LYS A 85 3.79 0.64 22.20
C LYS A 85 4.96 -0.34 22.09
N ARG A 86 5.61 -0.45 20.92
CA ARG A 86 6.74 -1.39 20.75
C ARG A 86 7.96 -0.88 21.51
N PRO A 87 8.58 -1.71 22.37
CA PRO A 87 9.78 -1.31 23.09
C PRO A 87 11.07 -1.44 22.26
N TYR A 88 10.99 -1.94 21.02
CA TYR A 88 12.14 -2.19 20.15
C TYR A 88 11.84 -1.87 18.69
N GLN A 89 12.88 -1.56 17.92
CA GLN A 89 12.78 -1.34 16.48
C GLN A 89 12.41 -2.64 15.75
N TYR A 90 11.70 -2.50 14.63
CA TYR A 90 11.36 -3.65 13.79
C TYR A 90 12.62 -4.40 13.35
N GLY A 91 12.63 -5.73 13.51
CA GLY A 91 13.80 -6.57 13.22
C GLY A 91 14.81 -6.72 14.38
N GLU A 92 14.71 -5.92 15.44
CA GLU A 92 15.67 -5.95 16.56
C GLU A 92 15.19 -6.76 17.76
N GLY A 93 13.88 -6.88 17.98
CA GLY A 93 13.32 -7.60 19.15
C GLY A 93 13.64 -9.10 19.22
N HIS A 94 14.14 -9.69 18.14
CA HIS A 94 14.59 -11.09 18.08
C HIS A 94 16.12 -11.25 18.25
N ARG A 95 16.89 -10.16 18.30
CA ARG A 95 18.36 -10.22 18.42
C ARG A 95 18.87 -10.52 19.83
N ASN A 96 18.01 -10.36 20.85
CA ASN A 96 18.33 -10.56 22.26
C ASN A 96 17.69 -11.85 22.85
N ARG A 97 17.34 -12.83 22.02
CA ARG A 97 16.86 -14.15 22.45
C ARG A 97 17.75 -15.26 21.91
#